data_AF-A0A813HTB4-F1
#
_entry.id   AF-A0A813HTB4-F1
#
_cell.length_a   1.000
_cell.length_b   1.000
_cell.length_c   1.000
_cell.angle_alpha   90.00
_cell.angle_beta   90.00
_cell.angle_gamma   90.00
#
_symmetry.space_group_name_H-M   'P 1'
#
loop_
_entity.id
_entity.type
_entity.pdbx_description
1 polymer ?
#
loop_
_entity_poly.entity_id
_entity_poly.type
_entity_poly.pdbx_seq_one_letter_code
_entity_poly.pdbx_strand_id
1 'polypeptide(L)'
;AALTKLLAYPDALRDLEECLRLDPKFVKAYSRKGAAHFFMKEYHKALDAYTKGLSIEKDNEECVRGREQVVAKIMDSQGQDVDEEQVRHAMADPEIQQMLHDPQVKLFLRDLQENPQEAQKAMKSDPKLQEVVSKLVAAGIIRTR
;
A
#
# COMPACT_ATOMS: atom_id res chain seq x y z
N ALA A 1 -16.67 11.68 15.82
CA ALA A 1 -16.82 11.85 14.36
C ALA A 1 -15.91 10.91 13.54
N ALA A 2 -14.68 10.59 13.98
CA ALA A 2 -13.77 9.67 13.25
C ALA A 2 -14.30 8.22 13.14
N LEU A 3 -14.93 7.71 14.20
CA LEU A 3 -15.49 6.35 14.23
C LEU A 3 -16.56 6.12 13.15
N THR A 4 -17.42 7.12 12.91
CA THR A 4 -18.50 7.06 11.90
C THR A 4 -17.96 6.99 10.47
N LYS A 5 -16.83 7.66 10.18
CA LYS A 5 -16.19 7.59 8.87
C LYS A 5 -15.52 6.22 8.65
N LEU A 6 -14.84 5.70 9.67
CA LEU A 6 -14.23 4.36 9.65
C LEU A 6 -15.26 3.24 9.49
N LEU A 7 -16.44 3.35 10.11
CA LEU A 7 -17.54 2.41 9.95
C LEU A 7 -18.12 2.39 8.53
N ALA A 8 -18.06 3.51 7.80
CA ALA A 8 -18.61 3.62 6.46
C ALA A 8 -17.65 3.19 5.34
N TYR A 9 -16.33 3.15 5.59
CA TYR A 9 -15.37 2.79 4.53
C TYR A 9 -15.48 1.33 4.07
N PRO A 10 -15.68 0.32 4.93
CA PRO A 10 -15.90 -1.05 4.47
C PRO A 10 -17.15 -1.22 3.61
N ASP A 11 -18.25 -0.53 3.94
CA ASP A 11 -19.46 -0.50 3.09
C ASP A 11 -19.15 0.17 1.74
N ALA A 12 -18.49 1.34 1.76
CA ALA A 12 -18.10 2.05 0.55
C ALA A 12 -17.16 1.21 -0.34
N LEU A 13 -16.23 0.45 0.25
CA LEU A 13 -15.34 -0.45 -0.50
C LEU A 13 -16.12 -1.57 -1.18
N ARG A 14 -17.14 -2.13 -0.53
CA ARG A 14 -18.03 -3.15 -1.15
C ARG A 14 -18.80 -2.58 -2.34
N ASP A 15 -19.36 -1.39 -2.21
CA ASP A 15 -20.07 -0.72 -3.31
C ASP A 15 -19.12 -0.41 -4.48
N LEU A 16 -17.89 0.02 -4.18
CA LEU A 16 -16.87 0.29 -5.19
C LEU A 16 -16.41 -0.99 -5.90
N GLU A 17 -16.30 -2.10 -5.18
CA GLU A 17 -15.99 -3.41 -5.76
C GLU A 17 -17.08 -3.88 -6.71
N GLU A 18 -18.34 -3.69 -6.35
CA GLU A 18 -19.47 -3.97 -7.25
C GLU A 18 -19.45 -3.05 -8.48
N CYS A 19 -19.19 -1.75 -8.29
CA CYS A 19 -19.01 -0.82 -9.42
C CYS A 19 -17.92 -1.29 -10.38
N LEU A 20 -16.77 -1.72 -9.85
CA LEU A 20 -15.63 -2.20 -10.64
C LEU A 20 -15.85 -3.58 -11.25
N ARG A 21 -16.74 -4.40 -10.66
CA ARG A 21 -17.18 -5.67 -11.24
C ARG A 21 -18.07 -5.43 -12.46
N LEU A 22 -18.95 -4.43 -12.38
CA LEU A 22 -19.86 -4.04 -13.46
C LEU A 22 -19.12 -3.29 -14.58
N ASP A 23 -18.25 -2.35 -14.22
CA ASP A 23 -17.39 -1.62 -15.15
C ASP A 23 -15.93 -1.56 -14.63
N PRO A 24 -15.08 -2.50 -15.08
CA PRO A 24 -13.66 -2.51 -14.72
C PRO A 24 -12.87 -1.31 -15.23
N LYS A 25 -13.44 -0.46 -16.09
CA LYS A 25 -12.79 0.75 -16.61
C LYS A 25 -13.25 2.02 -15.90
N PHE A 26 -14.09 1.91 -14.87
CA PHE A 26 -14.63 3.07 -14.17
C PHE A 26 -13.58 3.74 -13.27
N VAL A 27 -12.80 4.66 -13.84
CA VAL A 27 -11.67 5.34 -13.18
C VAL A 27 -12.06 6.01 -11.86
N LYS A 28 -13.26 6.61 -11.79
CA LYS A 28 -13.75 7.26 -10.57
C LYS A 28 -13.99 6.28 -9.41
N ALA A 29 -14.29 5.01 -9.70
CA ALA A 29 -14.37 4.00 -8.64
C ALA A 29 -12.96 3.66 -8.10
N TYR A 30 -11.95 3.61 -8.96
CA TYR A 30 -10.55 3.46 -8.52
C TYR A 30 -10.06 4.65 -7.68
N SER A 31 -10.35 5.89 -8.09
CA SER A 31 -9.96 7.08 -7.31
C SER A 31 -10.60 7.07 -5.91
N ARG A 32 -11.90 6.76 -5.83
CA ARG A 32 -12.63 6.64 -4.55
C ARG A 32 -12.15 5.47 -3.70
N LYS A 33 -11.82 4.33 -4.32
CA LYS A 33 -11.25 3.16 -3.62
C LYS A 33 -9.88 3.49 -3.02
N GLY A 34 -9.04 4.20 -3.78
CA GLY A 34 -7.76 4.70 -3.29
C GLY A 34 -7.93 5.65 -2.09
N ALA A 35 -8.89 6.58 -2.17
CA ALA A 35 -9.17 7.51 -1.08
C ALA A 35 -9.69 6.80 0.19
N ALA A 36 -10.58 5.81 0.05
CA ALA A 36 -11.07 5.02 1.17
C ALA A 36 -9.93 4.28 1.89
N HIS A 37 -9.08 3.58 1.13
CA HIS A 37 -7.90 2.90 1.69
C HIS A 37 -6.91 3.89 2.34
N PHE A 38 -6.71 5.07 1.74
CA PHE A 38 -5.86 6.11 2.34
C PHE A 38 -6.37 6.55 3.72
N PHE A 39 -7.68 6.78 3.87
CA PHE A 39 -8.26 7.15 5.17
C PHE A 39 -8.26 6.00 6.19
N MET A 40 -8.23 4.75 5.72
CA MET A 40 -8.03 3.56 6.55
C MET A 40 -6.55 3.28 6.84
N LYS A 41 -5.63 4.14 6.39
CA LYS A 41 -4.16 3.98 6.47
C LYS A 41 -3.63 2.72 5.77
N GLU A 42 -4.39 2.12 4.87
CA GLU A 42 -3.98 1.00 4.03
C GLU A 42 -3.27 1.53 2.78
N TYR A 43 -2.13 2.20 2.96
CA TYR A 43 -1.48 2.96 1.89
C TYR A 43 -1.03 2.11 0.70
N HIS A 44 -0.63 0.85 0.93
CA HIS A 44 -0.30 -0.08 -0.16
C HIS A 44 -1.50 -0.35 -1.07
N LYS A 45 -2.69 -0.58 -0.49
CA LYS A 45 -3.93 -0.75 -1.26
C LYS A 45 -4.37 0.54 -1.95
N ALA A 46 -4.13 1.69 -1.30
CA ALA A 46 -4.42 2.99 -1.89
C ALA A 46 -3.56 3.22 -3.15
N LEU A 47 -2.26 2.94 -3.09
CA LEU A 47 -1.36 3.02 -4.24
C LEU A 47 -1.81 2.09 -5.38
N ASP A 48 -2.17 0.85 -5.06
CA ASP A 48 -2.65 -0.12 -6.05
C ASP A 48 -3.91 0.38 -6.76
N ALA A 49 -4.88 0.92 -6.01
CA ALA A 49 -6.12 1.44 -6.57
C ALA A 49 -5.87 2.64 -7.50
N TYR A 50 -5.09 3.63 -7.06
CA TYR A 50 -4.75 4.78 -7.91
C TYR A 50 -3.92 4.36 -9.14
N THR A 51 -2.98 3.43 -8.99
CA THR A 51 -2.17 2.93 -10.11
C THR A 51 -3.02 2.20 -11.15
N LYS A 52 -4.03 1.43 -10.71
CA LYS A 52 -5.03 0.82 -11.61
C LYS A 52 -5.88 1.86 -12.32
N GLY A 53 -6.31 2.92 -11.62
CA GLY A 53 -7.01 4.04 -12.27
C GLY A 53 -6.15 4.70 -13.35
N LEU A 54 -4.87 4.95 -13.06
CA LEU A 54 -3.92 5.58 -13.99
C LEU A 54 -3.49 4.67 -15.15
N SER A 55 -3.60 3.35 -15.01
CA SER A 55 -3.35 2.46 -16.15
C SER A 55 -4.49 2.51 -17.18
N ILE A 56 -5.69 2.92 -16.77
CA ILE A 56 -6.86 3.14 -17.63
C ILE A 56 -6.83 4.56 -18.21
N GLU A 57 -6.66 5.58 -17.35
CA GLU A 57 -6.61 7.00 -17.72
C GLU A 57 -5.38 7.66 -17.09
N LYS A 58 -4.32 7.80 -17.87
CA LYS A 58 -2.98 8.18 -17.40
C LYS A 58 -2.89 9.59 -16.81
N ASP A 59 -3.77 10.47 -17.24
CA ASP A 59 -3.84 11.89 -16.88
C ASP A 59 -5.00 12.20 -15.92
N ASN A 60 -5.63 11.17 -15.33
CA ASN A 60 -6.71 11.38 -14.37
C ASN A 60 -6.23 12.14 -13.13
N GLU A 61 -6.71 13.38 -12.97
CA GLU A 61 -6.23 14.29 -11.93
C GLU A 61 -6.45 13.76 -10.49
N GLU A 62 -7.59 13.10 -10.24
CA GLU A 62 -7.91 12.56 -8.92
C GLU A 62 -6.94 11.43 -8.55
N CYS A 63 -6.66 10.52 -9.48
CA CYS A 63 -5.73 9.43 -9.25
C CYS A 63 -4.28 9.90 -9.14
N VAL A 64 -3.84 10.88 -9.96
CA VAL A 64 -2.49 11.46 -9.86
C VAL A 64 -2.30 12.09 -8.48
N ARG A 65 -3.21 13.00 -8.09
CA ARG A 65 -3.14 13.70 -6.81
C ARG A 65 -3.23 12.74 -5.63
N GLY A 66 -4.14 11.76 -5.71
CA GLY A 66 -4.31 10.76 -4.68
C GLY A 66 -3.05 9.90 -4.49
N ARG A 67 -2.42 9.46 -5.58
CA ARG A 67 -1.16 8.70 -5.52
C ARG A 67 -0.03 9.53 -4.92
N GLU A 68 0.13 10.78 -5.34
CA GLU A 68 1.14 11.70 -4.79
C GLU A 68 0.96 11.91 -3.28
N GLN A 69 -0.28 12.09 -2.84
CA GLN A 69 -0.61 12.22 -1.42
C GLN A 69 -0.22 10.98 -0.62
N VAL A 70 -0.48 9.78 -1.16
CA VAL A 70 -0.10 8.52 -0.51
C VAL A 70 1.41 8.38 -0.44
N VAL A 71 2.14 8.65 -1.54
CA VAL A 71 3.61 8.59 -1.57
C VAL A 71 4.22 9.56 -0.55
N ALA A 72 3.72 10.79 -0.49
CA ALA A 72 4.17 11.77 0.50
C ALA A 72 3.95 11.28 1.94
N LYS A 73 2.83 10.60 2.21
CA LYS A 73 2.56 10.02 3.54
C LYS A 73 3.44 8.84 3.89
N ILE A 74 3.79 7.99 2.93
CA ILE A 74 4.75 6.91 3.15
C ILE A 74 6.14 7.47 3.44
N MET A 75 6.57 8.51 2.71
CA MET A 75 7.87 9.16 2.95
C MET A 75 7.93 9.83 4.33
N ASP A 76 6.86 10.53 4.72
CA ASP A 76 6.73 11.17 6.04
C ASP A 76 6.80 10.14 7.18
N SER A 77 6.16 8.97 7.02
CA SER A 77 6.11 7.94 8.08
C SER A 77 7.43 7.21 8.32
N GLN A 78 8.37 7.20 7.38
CA GLN A 78 9.71 6.60 7.56
C GLN A 78 10.55 7.31 8.64
N GLY A 79 10.29 8.61 8.85
CA GLY A 79 10.97 9.44 9.85
C GLY A 79 10.27 9.50 11.20
N GLN A 80 9.03 9.03 11.29
CA GLN A 80 8.14 9.19 12.45
C GLN A 80 8.06 7.91 13.32
N ASP A 81 7.36 8.03 14.44
CA ASP A 81 6.99 6.88 15.27
C ASP A 81 6.13 5.88 14.49
N VAL A 82 6.11 4.63 14.95
CA VAL A 82 5.35 3.56 14.27
C VAL A 82 3.86 3.84 14.42
N ASP A 83 3.15 3.94 13.29
CA ASP A 83 1.69 3.96 13.31
C ASP A 83 1.18 2.53 13.55
N GLU A 84 0.90 2.22 14.83
CA GLU A 84 0.46 0.90 15.25
C GLU A 84 -0.85 0.46 14.56
N GLU A 85 -1.73 1.39 14.23
CA GLU A 85 -2.98 1.09 13.53
C GLU A 85 -2.69 0.63 12.09
N GLN A 86 -1.82 1.36 11.38
CA GLN A 86 -1.37 0.98 10.05
C GLN A 86 -0.74 -0.42 10.06
N VAL A 87 0.20 -0.67 10.98
CA VAL A 87 0.89 -1.97 11.08
C VAL A 87 -0.10 -3.08 11.42
N ARG A 88 -1.05 -2.85 12.33
CA ARG A 88 -2.08 -3.83 12.67
C ARG A 88 -2.95 -4.18 11.46
N HIS A 89 -3.37 -3.20 10.68
CA HIS A 89 -4.14 -3.45 9.45
C HIS A 89 -3.32 -4.20 8.40
N ALA A 90 -2.06 -3.82 8.21
CA ALA A 90 -1.15 -4.53 7.32
C ALA A 90 -0.95 -5.99 7.75
N MET A 91 -0.77 -6.26 9.05
CA MET A 91 -0.62 -7.62 9.56
C MET A 91 -1.91 -8.44 9.47
N ALA A 92 -3.09 -7.81 9.41
CA ALA A 92 -4.34 -8.51 9.17
C ALA A 92 -4.61 -8.80 7.68
N ASP A 93 -3.79 -8.24 6.77
CA ASP A 93 -3.95 -8.41 5.33
C ASP A 93 -3.34 -9.74 4.84
N PRO A 94 -4.14 -10.64 4.24
CA PRO A 94 -3.64 -11.91 3.72
C PRO A 94 -2.54 -11.77 2.67
N GLU A 95 -2.58 -10.71 1.85
CA GLU A 95 -1.55 -10.47 0.83
C GLU A 95 -0.19 -10.18 1.48
N ILE A 96 -0.19 -9.32 2.50
CA ILE A 96 0.99 -9.00 3.29
C ILE A 96 1.50 -10.23 4.02
N GLN A 97 0.61 -11.02 4.63
CA GLN A 97 0.99 -12.28 5.26
C GLN A 97 1.67 -13.22 4.28
N GLN A 98 1.14 -13.36 3.06
CA GLN A 98 1.76 -14.19 2.04
C GLN A 98 3.17 -13.70 1.68
N MET A 99 3.36 -12.39 1.54
CA MET A 99 4.67 -11.79 1.30
C MET A 99 5.66 -12.07 2.43
N LEU A 100 5.23 -11.96 3.69
CA LEU A 100 6.06 -12.26 4.85
C LEU A 100 6.41 -13.74 4.99
N HIS A 101 5.62 -14.64 4.39
CA HIS A 101 5.93 -16.06 4.38
C HIS A 101 6.95 -16.45 3.30
N ASP A 102 7.19 -15.60 2.30
CA ASP A 102 8.14 -15.84 1.21
C ASP A 102 9.57 -16.02 1.76
N PRO A 103 10.26 -17.13 1.46
CA PRO A 103 11.62 -17.39 1.95
C PRO A 103 12.63 -16.28 1.61
N GLN A 104 12.51 -15.67 0.43
CA GLN A 104 13.41 -14.62 -0.02
C GLN A 104 13.18 -13.33 0.75
N VAL A 105 11.93 -13.02 1.07
CA VAL A 105 11.57 -11.87 1.92
C VAL A 105 12.05 -12.08 3.35
N LYS A 106 11.88 -13.29 3.90
CA LYS A 106 12.42 -13.65 5.23
C LYS A 106 13.93 -13.51 5.29
N LEU A 107 14.63 -14.00 4.26
CA LEU A 107 16.07 -13.87 4.13
C LEU A 107 16.47 -12.39 4.11
N PHE A 108 15.82 -11.60 3.26
CA PHE A 108 16.05 -10.16 3.20
C PHE A 108 15.81 -9.46 4.55
N LEU A 109 14.73 -9.79 5.27
CA LEU A 109 14.42 -9.22 6.58
C LEU A 109 15.48 -9.56 7.63
N ARG A 110 16.02 -10.78 7.60
CA ARG A 110 17.14 -11.19 8.47
C ARG A 110 18.40 -10.42 8.09
N ASP A 111 18.74 -10.39 6.80
CA ASP A 111 19.94 -9.70 6.32
C ASP A 111 19.84 -8.19 6.55
N LEU A 112 18.64 -7.61 6.57
CA LEU A 112 18.45 -6.20 6.91
C LEU A 112 18.85 -5.89 8.36
N GLN A 113 18.76 -6.87 9.28
CA GLN A 113 19.22 -6.74 10.67
C GLN A 113 20.71 -7.05 10.83
N GLU A 114 21.20 -8.09 10.16
CA GLU A 114 22.58 -8.60 10.32
C GLU A 114 23.60 -7.90 9.40
N ASN A 115 23.23 -7.66 8.14
CA ASN A 115 24.06 -7.07 7.09
C ASN A 115 23.25 -6.16 6.13
N PRO A 116 22.93 -4.92 6.54
CA PRO A 116 22.07 -4.02 5.77
C PRO A 116 22.56 -3.74 4.34
N GLN A 117 23.88 -3.76 4.11
CA GLN A 117 24.45 -3.52 2.77
C GLN A 117 24.12 -4.66 1.80
N GLU A 118 24.16 -5.91 2.29
CA GLU A 118 23.83 -7.10 1.49
C GLU A 118 22.33 -7.16 1.20
N ALA A 119 21.49 -6.87 2.19
CA ALA A 119 20.05 -6.74 1.99
C ALA A 119 19.72 -5.67 0.92
N GLN A 120 20.32 -4.48 1.02
CA GLN A 120 20.12 -3.42 0.02
C GLN A 120 20.58 -3.84 -1.37
N LYS A 121 21.69 -4.58 -1.48
CA LYS A 121 22.17 -5.11 -2.76
C LYS A 121 21.21 -6.15 -3.35
N ALA A 122 20.70 -7.05 -2.53
CA ALA A 122 19.72 -8.07 -2.95
C ALA A 122 18.44 -7.39 -3.46
N MET A 123 17.91 -6.42 -2.72
CA MET A 123 16.74 -5.64 -3.13
C MET A 123 16.96 -4.91 -4.45
N LYS A 124 18.13 -4.29 -4.67
CA LYS A 124 18.43 -3.59 -5.94
C LYS A 124 18.61 -4.53 -7.13
N SER A 125 18.99 -5.77 -6.88
CA SER A 125 19.31 -6.75 -7.94
C SER A 125 18.10 -7.58 -8.36
N ASP A 126 17.07 -7.67 -7.50
CA ASP A 126 15.85 -8.42 -7.76
C ASP A 126 14.63 -7.48 -7.80
N PRO A 127 14.06 -7.23 -9.00
CA PRO A 127 12.88 -6.37 -9.16
C PRO A 127 11.64 -6.85 -8.40
N LYS A 128 11.46 -8.17 -8.27
CA LYS A 128 10.32 -8.74 -7.54
C LYS A 128 10.48 -8.51 -6.04
N LEU A 129 11.69 -8.69 -5.52
CA LEU A 129 11.98 -8.36 -4.12
C LEU A 129 11.82 -6.86 -3.87
N GLN A 130 12.26 -6.02 -4.79
CA GLN A 130 12.08 -4.56 -4.70
C GLN A 130 10.60 -4.18 -4.60
N GLU A 131 9.73 -4.78 -5.42
CA GLU A 131 8.29 -4.54 -5.40
C GLU A 131 7.68 -4.95 -4.05
N VAL A 132 8.02 -6.14 -3.56
CA VAL A 132 7.53 -6.63 -2.25
C VAL A 132 8.01 -5.73 -1.12
N VAL A 133 9.28 -5.35 -1.09
CA VAL A 133 9.82 -4.44 -0.08
C VAL A 133 9.13 -3.08 -0.15
N SER A 134 8.91 -2.54 -1.34
CA SER A 134 8.17 -1.28 -1.52
C SER A 134 6.75 -1.38 -0.95
N LYS A 135 6.07 -2.51 -1.14
CA LYS A 135 4.74 -2.76 -0.60
C LYS A 135 4.75 -2.88 0.93
N LEU A 136 5.74 -3.57 1.50
CA LEU A 136 5.91 -3.69 2.95
C LEU A 136 6.28 -2.35 3.62
N VAL A 137 7.04 -1.50 2.92
CA VAL A 137 7.31 -0.11 3.33
C VAL A 137 6.03 0.72 3.30
N ALA A 138 5.24 0.63 2.20
CA ALA A 138 3.95 1.30 2.10
C ALA A 138 2.96 0.82 3.18
N ALA A 139 3.03 -0.45 3.56
CA ALA A 139 2.25 -1.04 4.64
C ALA A 139 2.76 -0.68 6.05
N GLY A 140 3.88 0.03 6.16
CA GLY A 140 4.47 0.47 7.43
C GLY A 140 5.22 -0.61 8.21
N ILE A 141 5.41 -1.80 7.61
CA ILE A 141 6.06 -2.95 8.25
C ILE A 141 7.58 -2.80 8.25
N ILE A 142 8.13 -2.37 7.12
CA ILE A 142 9.57 -2.18 6.95
C ILE A 142 9.88 -0.69 6.91
N ARG A 143 11.03 -0.33 7.48
CA ARG A 143 11.63 0.99 7.33
C ARG A 143 12.96 0.86 6.61
N THR A 144 13.10 1.56 5.50
CA THR A 144 14.34 1.63 4.73
C THR A 144 14.96 3.01 4.96
N ARG A 145 15.79 3.11 6.00
CA ARG A 145 16.62 4.30 6.25
C ARG A 145 17.97 4.17 5.58
#